data_AF-A0A9W7PBH3-F1
#
_entry.id   AF-A0A9W7PBH3-F1
#
_cell.length_a   1.000
_cell.length_b   1.000
_cell.length_c   1.000
_cell.angle_alpha   90.00
_cell.angle_beta   90.00
_cell.angle_gamma   90.00
#
_symmetry.space_group_name_H-M   'P 1'
#
loop_
_entity.id
_entity.type
_entity.pdbx_description
1 polymer ?
#
loop_
_entity_poly.entity_id
_entity_poly.type
_entity_poly.pdbx_seq_one_letter_code
_entity_poly.pdbx_strand_id
1 'polypeptide(L)' 'FHSWSFGSWTTAQLAEDYRAVRQSTITLLRGLPAEAWNRKGTANNLSITARALAYGIAGHELHHMGIIRNRYLS' A
#
# COMPACT_ATOMS: atom_id res chain seq x y z
N PHE A 1 12.00 -18.01 -14.56
CA PHE A 1 12.18 -17.08 -13.42
C PHE A 1 12.10 -15.66 -13.96
N HIS A 2 10.96 -14.98 -13.80
CA HIS A 2 10.78 -13.62 -14.28
C HIS A 2 11.71 -12.69 -13.51
N SER A 3 12.58 -11.99 -14.23
CA SER A 3 13.30 -10.83 -13.72
C SER A 3 12.29 -9.79 -13.26
N TRP A 4 12.26 -9.50 -11.97
CA TRP A 4 11.44 -8.44 -11.40
C TRP A 4 11.83 -7.10 -12.05
N SER A 5 10.90 -6.46 -12.76
CA SER A 5 11.20 -5.25 -13.57
C SER A 5 11.69 -4.06 -12.75
N PHE A 6 11.37 -4.01 -11.45
CA PHE A 6 11.76 -2.92 -10.56
C PHE A 6 13.26 -2.87 -10.27
N GLY A 7 14.00 -3.97 -10.44
CA GLY A 7 15.44 -4.02 -10.17
C GLY A 7 16.29 -3.15 -11.12
N SER A 8 15.75 -2.76 -12.28
CA SER A 8 16.41 -1.86 -13.23
C SER A 8 15.93 -0.41 -13.15
N TRP A 9 14.98 -0.10 -12.27
CA TRP A 9 14.41 1.24 -12.17
C TRP A 9 15.29 2.14 -11.30
N THR A 10 15.37 3.41 -11.69
CA THR A 10 15.94 4.44 -10.82
C THR A 10 15.04 4.69 -9.61
N THR A 11 15.60 5.20 -8.52
CA THR A 11 14.82 5.59 -7.34
C THR A 11 13.73 6.61 -7.67
N ALA A 12 13.97 7.50 -8.64
CA ALA A 12 12.97 8.46 -9.12
C ALA A 12 11.77 7.77 -9.80
N GLN A 13 12.00 6.76 -10.63
CA GLN A 13 10.92 5.98 -11.25
C GLN A 13 10.13 5.19 -10.22
N LEU A 14 10.81 4.58 -9.24
CA LEU A 14 10.13 3.89 -8.14
C LEU A 14 9.29 4.85 -7.29
N ALA A 15 9.79 6.05 -7.01
CA ALA A 15 9.05 7.08 -6.28
C ALA A 15 7.84 7.57 -7.08
N GLU A 16 7.96 7.70 -8.40
CA GLU A 16 6.85 8.09 -9.28
C GLU A 16 5.72 7.07 -9.22
N ASP A 17 6.04 5.80 -9.46
CA ASP A 17 5.07 4.70 -9.44
C ASP A 17 4.41 4.55 -8.06
N TYR A 18 5.22 4.66 -7.00
CA TYR A 18 4.72 4.68 -5.63
C TYR A 18 3.68 5.79 -5.40
N ARG A 19 3.93 7.01 -5.86
CA ARG A 19 2.97 8.13 -5.75
C ARG A 19 1.69 7.83 -6.51
N ALA A 20 1.78 7.25 -7.71
CA ALA A 20 0.62 6.90 -8.52
C ALA A 20 -0.27 5.84 -7.81
N VAL A 21 0.33 4.76 -7.31
CA VAL A 21 -0.40 3.70 -6.58
C VAL A 21 -1.01 4.24 -5.29
N ARG A 22 -0.27 5.09 -4.55
CA ARG A 22 -0.77 5.73 -3.33
C ARG A 22 -1.97 6.64 -3.63
N GLN A 23 -1.91 7.44 -4.69
CA GLN A 23 -3.01 8.30 -5.09
C GLN A 23 -4.23 7.50 -5.52
N SER A 24 -4.04 6.42 -6.30
CA SER A 24 -5.11 5.51 -6.69
C SER A 24 -5.80 4.89 -5.47
N THR A 25 -5.02 4.40 -4.50
CA THR A 25 -5.53 3.85 -3.24
C THR A 25 -6.36 4.88 -2.47
N ILE A 26 -5.87 6.12 -2.33
CA ILE A 26 -6.59 7.19 -1.64
C ILE A 26 -7.91 7.52 -2.36
N THR A 27 -7.89 7.63 -3.69
CA THR A 27 -9.10 7.90 -4.48
C THR A 27 -10.12 6.77 -4.34
N LEU A 28 -9.69 5.51 -4.41
CA LEU A 28 -10.54 4.34 -4.18
C LEU A 28 -11.21 4.41 -2.80
N LEU A 29 -10.42 4.59 -1.74
CA LEU A 29 -10.92 4.61 -0.37
C LEU A 29 -11.87 5.78 -0.11
N ARG A 30 -11.59 6.96 -0.67
CA ARG A 30 -12.48 8.14 -0.60
C ARG A 30 -13.82 7.90 -1.30
N GLY A 31 -13.84 7.12 -2.37
CA GLY A 31 -15.04 6.79 -3.12
C GLY A 31 -15.91 5.70 -2.47
N LEU A 32 -15.45 5.05 -1.40
CA LEU A 32 -16.23 4.00 -0.73
C LEU A 32 -17.39 4.62 0.07
N PRO A 33 -18.63 4.13 -0.13
CA PRO A 33 -19.75 4.55 0.70
C PRO A 33 -19.59 4.04 2.13
N ALA A 34 -20.26 4.69 3.10
CA ALA A 34 -20.05 4.47 4.53
C ALA A 34 -20.23 2.99 4.94
N GLU A 35 -21.21 2.31 4.37
CA GLU A 35 -21.50 0.90 4.64
C GLU A 35 -20.47 -0.07 4.05
N ALA A 36 -19.75 0.34 2.99
CA ALA A 36 -18.73 -0.50 2.37
C ALA A 36 -17.53 -0.76 3.30
N TRP A 37 -17.23 0.17 4.21
CA TRP A 37 -16.14 0.04 5.18
C TRP A 37 -16.27 -1.19 6.09
N ASN A 38 -17.50 -1.64 6.35
CA ASN A 38 -17.78 -2.79 7.22
C ASN A 38 -17.98 -4.10 6.44
N ARG A 39 -17.99 -4.07 5.10
CA ARG A 39 -18.08 -5.29 4.28
C ARG A 39 -16.86 -6.17 4.54
N LYS A 40 -17.11 -7.47 4.67
CA LYS A 40 -16.07 -8.49 4.89
C LYS A 40 -15.76 -9.20 3.57
N GLY A 41 -14.49 -9.49 3.36
CA GLY A 41 -14.01 -10.42 2.34
C GLY A 41 -13.03 -11.41 2.96
N THR A 42 -12.40 -12.21 2.11
CA THR A 42 -11.34 -13.15 2.52
C THR A 42 -10.02 -12.68 1.94
N ALA A 43 -9.02 -12.44 2.78
CA ALA A 43 -7.65 -12.15 2.38
C ALA A 43 -6.70 -13.03 3.19
N ASN A 44 -5.78 -13.72 2.52
CA ASN A 44 -4.87 -14.67 3.16
C ASN A 44 -5.60 -15.67 4.08
N ASN A 45 -6.73 -16.21 3.61
CA ASN A 45 -7.62 -17.11 4.35
C ASN A 45 -8.25 -16.55 5.64
N LEU A 46 -8.13 -15.25 5.89
CA LEU A 46 -8.74 -14.57 7.04
C LEU A 46 -9.93 -13.71 6.58
N SER A 47 -11.01 -13.75 7.37
CA SER A 47 -12.12 -12.81 7.19
C SER A 47 -11.67 -11.42 7.63
N ILE A 48 -11.69 -10.46 6.71
CA ILE A 48 -11.19 -9.10 6.94
C ILE A 48 -12.17 -8.06 6.38
N THR A 49 -12.31 -6.93 7.05
CA THR A 49 -13.13 -5.82 6.55
C THR A 49 -12.33 -4.92 5.60
N ALA A 50 -13.03 -4.21 4.71
CA ALA A 50 -12.44 -3.17 3.88
C ALA A 50 -11.69 -2.11 4.74
N ARG A 51 -12.26 -1.75 5.90
CA ARG A 51 -11.61 -0.86 6.88
C ARG A 51 -10.29 -1.42 7.40
N ALA A 52 -10.26 -2.67 7.82
CA ALA A 52 -9.04 -3.29 8.35
C ALA A 52 -7.92 -3.34 7.29
N LEU A 53 -8.26 -3.61 6.02
CA LEU A 53 -7.30 -3.55 4.92
C LEU A 53 -6.73 -2.14 4.72
N ALA A 54 -7.57 -1.10 4.73
CA ALA A 54 -7.11 0.28 4.56
C ALA A 54 -6.12 0.70 5.68
N TYR A 55 -6.43 0.39 6.94
CA TYR A 55 -5.51 0.63 8.05
C TYR A 55 -4.25 -0.23 7.96
N GLY A 56 -4.36 -1.47 7.51
CA GLY A 56 -3.23 -2.35 7.26
C GLY A 56 -2.25 -1.78 6.22
N ILE A 57 -2.76 -1.25 5.11
CA ILE A 57 -1.96 -0.59 4.07
C ILE A 57 -1.21 0.61 4.66
N ALA A 58 -1.91 1.50 5.38
CA ALA A 58 -1.30 2.68 5.99
C ALA A 58 -0.24 2.32 7.05
N GLY A 59 -0.52 1.34 7.90
CA GLY A 59 0.43 0.86 8.92
C GLY A 59 1.68 0.22 8.30
N HIS A 60 1.50 -0.55 7.22
CA HIS A 60 2.58 -1.17 6.48
C HIS A 60 3.49 -0.13 5.80
N GLU A 61 2.91 0.91 5.16
CA GLU A 61 3.65 2.06 4.63
C GLU A 61 4.52 2.71 5.72
N LEU A 62 3.93 3.04 6.87
CA LEU A 62 4.64 3.68 7.98
C LEU A 62 5.81 2.83 8.49
N HIS A 63 5.60 1.52 8.65
CA HIS A 63 6.64 0.59 9.08
C HIS A 63 7.85 0.60 8.12
N HIS A 64 7.61 0.47 6.82
CA HIS A 64 8.69 0.46 5.82
C HIS A 64 9.37 1.82 5.67
N MET A 65 8.63 2.92 5.74
CA MET A 65 9.23 4.25 5.75
C MET A 65 10.14 4.46 6.98
N GLY A 66 9.78 3.90 8.13
CA GLY A 66 10.65 3.85 9.31
C GLY A 66 11.96 3.11 9.04
N ILE A 67 11.89 1.94 8.39
CA ILE A 67 13.08 1.16 8.00
C ILE A 67 13.96 1.97 7.04
N ILE A 68 13.38 2.56 6.00
CA ILE A 68 14.12 3.35 4.99
C ILE A 68 14.88 4.50 5.66
N ARG A 69 14.18 5.29 6.47
CA ARG A 69 14.78 6.42 7.19
C ARG A 69 15.90 5.98 8.12
N ASN A 70 15.67 4.91 8.90
CA ASN A 70 16.60 4.53 9.96
C ASN A 70 17.83 3.77 9.44
N ARG A 71 17.72 3.04 8.33
CA ARG A 71 18.79 2.15 7.84
C ARG A 71 19.51 2.64 6.59
N TYR A 72 18.93 3.57 5.84
CA TYR A 72 19.45 3.95 4.52
C TYR A 72 19.58 5.46 4.29
N LEU A 73 18.93 6.29 5.11
CA LEU A 73 18.98 7.75 5.02
C LEU A 73 19.48 8.40 6.32
N SER A 74 20.07 7.61 7.21
CA SER A 74 20.69 8.03 8.47
C SER A 74 22.16 8.40 8.29
#